data_AF-A0A5E4HJW2-F1
#
_entry.id   AF-A0A5E4HJW2-F1
#
_cell.length_a   1.000
_cell.length_b   1.000
_cell.length_c   1.000
_cell.angle_alpha   90.00
_cell.angle_beta   90.00
_cell.angle_gamma   90.00
#
_symmetry.space_group_name_H-M   'P 1'
#
loop_
_entity.id
_entity.type
_entity.pdbx_description
1 polymer ?
#
loop_
_entity_poly.entity_id
_entity_poly.type
_entity_poly.pdbx_seq_one_letter_code
_entity_poly.pdbx_strand_id
1 'polypeptide(L)'
;MDGLMNRWKAFALIMIGLLAIAVGIRFYYMEAHTFIIDDKQKTFAINAAQEGLKDEMGGNNYNVSVEKHGLIIYTASGDKKVVRIVLTRENITLTALIDMDTGNMVEKSKMESSGWMIDYKDQNSKRWGHQRLFDR
;
A
#
# COMPACT_ATOMS: atom_id res chain seq x y z
N MET A 1 -12.19 -9.64 49.57
CA MET A 1 -12.48 -9.27 48.17
C MET A 1 -11.26 -8.70 47.43
N ASP A 2 -10.14 -8.47 48.10
CA ASP A 2 -8.97 -7.77 47.53
C ASP A 2 -8.14 -8.60 46.52
N GLY A 3 -8.12 -9.92 46.66
CA GLY A 3 -7.38 -10.81 45.74
C GLY A 3 -7.97 -10.88 44.32
N LEU A 4 -9.28 -10.69 44.17
CA LEU A 4 -9.97 -10.79 42.89
C LEU A 4 -9.80 -9.47 42.09
N MET A 5 -9.88 -8.33 42.77
CA MET A 5 -9.66 -7.00 42.19
C MET A 5 -8.20 -6.79 41.73
N ASN A 6 -7.23 -7.35 42.46
CA ASN A 6 -5.83 -7.33 42.02
C ASN A 6 -5.56 -8.18 40.77
N ARG A 7 -6.26 -9.31 40.59
CA ARG A 7 -6.15 -10.14 39.38
C ARG A 7 -6.66 -9.41 38.15
N TRP A 8 -7.80 -8.73 38.24
CA TRP A 8 -8.34 -7.93 37.13
C TRP A 8 -7.43 -6.75 36.75
N LYS A 9 -6.81 -6.08 37.73
CA LYS A 9 -5.80 -5.05 37.47
C LYS A 9 -4.56 -5.62 36.77
N ALA A 10 -4.10 -6.81 37.19
CA ALA A 10 -2.99 -7.49 36.53
C ALA A 10 -3.34 -7.87 35.07
N PHE A 11 -4.54 -8.39 34.82
CA PHE A 11 -5.01 -8.66 33.45
C PHE A 11 -5.08 -7.40 32.59
N ALA A 12 -5.58 -6.28 33.14
CA ALA A 12 -5.62 -5.01 32.43
C ALA A 12 -4.20 -4.52 32.05
N LEU A 13 -3.24 -4.63 32.96
CA LEU A 13 -1.84 -4.27 32.69
C LEU A 13 -1.22 -5.16 31.61
N ILE A 14 -1.49 -6.47 31.63
CA ILE A 14 -1.03 -7.40 30.60
C ILE A 14 -1.63 -7.03 29.24
N MET A 15 -2.93 -6.73 29.17
CA MET A 15 -3.59 -6.33 27.92
C MET A 15 -3.04 -5.02 27.36
N ILE A 16 -2.76 -4.04 28.22
CA ILE A 16 -2.11 -2.78 27.81
C ILE A 16 -0.69 -3.05 27.30
N GLY A 17 0.08 -3.90 27.99
CA GLY A 17 1.42 -4.29 27.57
C GLY A 17 1.40 -4.99 26.20
N LEU A 18 0.51 -5.94 25.99
CA LEU A 18 0.33 -6.62 24.70
C LEU A 18 -0.08 -5.64 23.60
N LEU A 19 -0.96 -4.68 23.89
CA LEU A 19 -1.35 -3.64 22.94
C LEU A 19 -0.15 -2.78 22.54
N ALA A 20 0.66 -2.34 23.51
CA ALA A 20 1.86 -1.55 23.26
C ALA A 20 2.87 -2.32 22.39
N ILE A 21 3.08 -3.62 22.68
CA ILE A 21 3.95 -4.48 21.88
C ILE A 21 3.40 -4.63 20.46
N ALA A 22 2.11 -4.89 20.28
CA ALA A 22 1.49 -5.03 18.98
C ALA A 22 1.62 -3.76 18.13
N VAL A 23 1.42 -2.59 18.74
CA VAL A 23 1.60 -1.29 18.07
C VAL A 23 3.07 -1.05 17.74
N GLY A 24 3.99 -1.34 18.67
CA GLY A 24 5.43 -1.19 18.46
C GLY A 24 5.96 -2.06 17.33
N ILE A 25 5.57 -3.35 17.28
CA ILE A 25 5.94 -4.26 16.19
C ILE A 25 5.44 -3.75 14.85
N ARG A 26 4.19 -3.28 14.79
CA ARG A 26 3.63 -2.74 13.55
C ARG A 26 4.38 -1.51 13.05
N PHE A 27 4.79 -0.64 13.98
CA PHE A 27 5.56 0.56 13.63
C PHE A 27 6.94 0.19 13.10
N TYR A 28 7.67 -0.68 13.81
CA TYR A 28 8.97 -1.18 13.40
C TYR A 28 8.92 -1.87 12.02
N TYR A 29 7.88 -2.67 11.77
CA TYR A 29 7.68 -3.31 10.48
C TYR A 29 7.49 -2.29 9.34
N MET A 30 6.67 -1.25 9.54
CA MET A 30 6.48 -0.21 8.51
C MET A 30 7.78 0.55 8.25
N GLU A 31 8.55 0.87 9.29
CA GLU A 31 9.79 1.62 9.17
C GLU A 31 10.91 0.80 8.49
N ALA A 32 10.97 -0.51 8.72
CA ALA A 32 11.96 -1.40 8.12
C ALA A 32 11.65 -1.79 6.66
N HIS A 33 10.38 -1.69 6.23
CA HIS A 33 9.92 -2.16 4.92
C HIS A 33 9.40 -1.05 4.01
N THR A 34 9.41 0.21 4.46
CA THR A 34 8.96 1.33 3.64
C THR A 34 9.95 2.50 3.67
N PHE A 35 9.93 3.32 2.62
CA PHE A 35 10.70 4.56 2.57
C PHE A 35 9.82 5.70 2.09
N ILE A 36 10.08 6.91 2.58
CA ILE A 36 9.33 8.11 2.15
C ILE A 36 9.78 8.45 0.73
N ILE A 37 8.80 8.65 -0.17
CA ILE A 37 9.05 9.05 -1.55
C ILE A 37 9.03 10.57 -1.64
N ASP A 38 10.08 11.16 -2.19
CA ASP A 38 10.13 12.59 -2.53
C ASP A 38 9.41 12.88 -3.86
N ASP A 39 9.02 14.14 -4.10
CA ASP A 39 8.28 14.53 -5.30
C ASP A 39 9.03 14.16 -6.59
N LYS A 40 10.36 14.27 -6.62
CA LYS A 40 11.17 13.85 -7.78
C LYS A 40 11.08 12.34 -8.05
N GLN A 41 11.17 11.54 -7.00
CA GLN A 41 11.06 10.08 -7.08
C GLN A 41 9.66 9.65 -7.51
N LYS A 42 8.64 10.38 -7.02
CA LYS A 42 7.26 10.17 -7.42
C LYS A 42 7.07 10.43 -8.91
N THR A 43 7.56 11.56 -9.43
CA THR A 43 7.50 11.87 -10.87
C THR A 43 8.25 10.82 -11.70
N PHE A 44 9.43 10.41 -11.26
CA PHE A 44 10.21 9.36 -11.92
C PHE A 44 9.43 8.05 -12.03
N ALA A 45 8.87 7.57 -10.91
CA ALA A 45 8.11 6.31 -10.89
C ALA A 45 6.84 6.39 -11.75
N ILE A 46 6.16 7.54 -11.77
CA ILE A 46 4.98 7.77 -12.64
C ILE A 46 5.38 7.67 -14.10
N ASN A 47 6.45 8.36 -14.51
CA ASN A 47 6.90 8.37 -15.90
C ASN A 47 7.33 6.96 -16.34
N ALA A 48 8.10 6.26 -15.51
CA ALA A 48 8.50 4.87 -15.75
C ALA A 48 7.30 3.93 -15.88
N ALA A 49 6.27 4.08 -15.03
CA ALA A 49 5.06 3.28 -15.13
C ALA A 49 4.23 3.60 -16.37
N GLN A 50 4.11 4.88 -16.75
CA GLN A 50 3.39 5.29 -17.96
C GLN A 50 4.08 4.82 -19.23
N GLU A 51 5.42 4.86 -19.26
CA GLU A 51 6.21 4.33 -20.37
C GLU A 51 6.09 2.80 -20.44
N GLY A 52 6.23 2.12 -19.30
CA GLY A 52 6.15 0.66 -19.22
C GLY A 52 4.75 0.09 -19.52
N LEU A 53 3.69 0.85 -19.24
CA LEU A 53 2.29 0.46 -19.50
C LEU A 53 1.69 1.12 -20.75
N LYS A 54 2.52 1.76 -21.59
CA LYS A 54 2.04 2.54 -22.74
C LYS A 54 1.18 1.69 -23.69
N ASP A 55 1.57 0.44 -23.90
CA ASP A 55 0.87 -0.50 -24.78
C ASP A 55 -0.50 -0.89 -24.19
N GLU A 56 -0.60 -1.10 -22.88
CA GLU A 56 -1.86 -1.40 -22.20
C GLU A 56 -2.78 -0.18 -22.06
N MET A 57 -2.19 1.02 -21.92
CA MET A 57 -2.94 2.26 -21.81
C MET A 57 -3.58 2.64 -23.14
N GLY A 58 -2.97 2.29 -24.28
CA GLY A 58 -3.52 2.51 -25.61
C GLY A 58 -3.84 3.98 -25.91
N GLY A 59 -3.08 4.91 -25.34
CA GLY A 59 -3.30 6.36 -25.48
C GLY A 59 -4.42 6.95 -24.62
N ASN A 60 -5.02 6.16 -23.74
CA ASN A 60 -6.09 6.63 -22.86
C ASN A 60 -5.55 7.32 -21.61
N ASN A 61 -6.29 8.32 -21.11
CA ASN A 61 -5.95 9.00 -19.86
C ASN A 61 -6.42 8.17 -18.67
N TYR A 62 -5.47 7.64 -17.91
CA TYR A 62 -5.74 7.02 -16.61
C TYR A 62 -5.47 8.02 -15.50
N ASN A 63 -6.27 7.94 -14.44
CA ASN A 63 -5.95 8.61 -13.18
C ASN A 63 -4.79 7.88 -12.50
N VAL A 64 -3.69 8.58 -12.23
CA VAL A 64 -2.50 8.00 -11.61
C VAL A 64 -2.50 8.28 -10.12
N SER A 65 -2.39 7.23 -9.33
CA SER A 65 -2.22 7.31 -7.89
C SER A 65 -0.94 6.61 -7.47
N VAL A 66 -0.20 7.28 -6.59
CA VAL A 66 1.07 6.81 -6.03
C VAL A 66 0.98 6.95 -4.53
N GLU A 67 1.35 5.89 -3.82
CA GLU A 67 1.40 5.93 -2.36
C GLU A 67 2.50 6.88 -1.88
N LYS A 68 2.35 7.43 -0.67
CA LYS A 68 3.35 8.33 -0.08
C LYS A 68 4.67 7.61 0.29
N HIS A 69 4.59 6.29 0.43
CA HIS A 69 5.69 5.44 0.81
C HIS A 69 5.96 4.42 -0.30
N GLY A 70 7.23 4.19 -0.57
CA GLY A 70 7.69 3.07 -1.39
C GLY A 70 7.95 1.86 -0.48
N LEU A 71 8.13 0.70 -1.09
CA LEU A 71 8.38 -0.56 -0.41
C LEU A 71 9.85 -0.94 -0.55
N ILE A 72 10.41 -1.52 0.49
CA ILE A 72 11.72 -2.19 0.45
C ILE A 72 11.46 -3.69 0.43
N ILE A 73 11.84 -4.34 -0.67
CA ILE A 73 11.75 -5.79 -0.86
C ILE A 73 13.15 -6.38 -0.67
N TYR A 74 13.25 -7.32 0.26
CA TYR A 74 14.46 -8.09 0.48
C TYR A 74 14.57 -9.18 -0.59
N THR A 75 15.65 -9.16 -1.38
CA THR A 75 15.92 -10.17 -2.41
C THR A 75 17.26 -10.84 -2.16
N ALA A 76 17.52 -11.98 -2.84
CA ALA A 76 18.81 -12.67 -2.74
C ALA A 76 20.01 -11.81 -3.21
N SER A 77 19.76 -10.78 -4.04
CA SER A 77 20.77 -9.84 -4.52
C SER A 77 20.85 -8.54 -3.71
N GLY A 78 20.16 -8.48 -2.57
CA GLY A 78 20.08 -7.33 -1.68
C GLY A 78 18.71 -6.65 -1.70
N ASP A 79 18.63 -5.53 -0.99
CA ASP A 79 17.39 -4.80 -0.80
C ASP A 79 17.05 -3.98 -2.05
N LYS A 80 15.80 -4.09 -2.49
CA LYS A 80 15.27 -3.39 -3.66
C LYS A 80 14.20 -2.41 -3.24
N LYS A 81 14.39 -1.15 -3.62
CA LYS A 81 13.40 -0.08 -3.42
C LYS A 81 12.45 -0.07 -4.59
N VAL A 82 11.18 -0.27 -4.31
CA VAL A 82 10.15 -0.30 -5.34
C VAL A 82 9.02 0.66 -4.99
N VAL A 83 8.36 1.17 -6.02
CA VAL A 83 7.19 2.04 -5.87
C VAL A 83 6.01 1.44 -6.63
N ARG A 84 4.89 1.32 -5.92
CA ARG A 84 3.63 0.87 -6.49
C ARG A 84 2.90 2.06 -7.11
N ILE A 85 2.62 1.95 -8.41
CA ILE A 85 1.82 2.91 -9.17
C ILE A 85 0.50 2.25 -9.53
N VAL A 86 -0.61 2.91 -9.24
CA VAL A 86 -1.95 2.43 -9.56
C VAL A 86 -2.60 3.42 -10.52
N LEU A 87 -2.89 2.94 -11.73
CA LEU A 87 -3.57 3.68 -12.77
C LEU A 87 -5.00 3.17 -12.89
N THR A 88 -5.98 4.06 -12.73
CA THR A 88 -7.40 3.71 -12.80
C THR A 88 -8.10 4.45 -13.93
N ARG A 89 -8.95 3.73 -14.65
CA ARG A 89 -9.84 4.30 -15.67
C ARG A 89 -11.12 3.48 -15.72
N GLU A 90 -12.26 4.15 -15.53
CA GLU A 90 -13.58 3.51 -15.60
C GLU A 90 -13.61 2.23 -14.74
N ASN A 91 -13.72 1.06 -15.37
CA ASN A 91 -13.73 -0.23 -14.71
C ASN A 91 -12.37 -0.95 -14.72
N ILE A 92 -11.33 -0.37 -15.32
CA ILE A 92 -9.98 -0.95 -15.44
C ILE A 92 -9.04 -0.35 -14.40
N THR A 93 -8.26 -1.21 -13.76
CA THR A 93 -7.17 -0.84 -12.86
C THR A 93 -5.89 -1.52 -13.33
N LEU A 94 -4.88 -0.74 -13.66
CA LEU A 94 -3.52 -1.20 -13.92
C LEU A 94 -2.68 -0.92 -12.68
N THR A 95 -1.95 -1.90 -12.19
CA THR A 95 -0.95 -1.71 -11.14
C THR A 95 0.41 -2.04 -11.72
N ALA A 96 1.39 -1.17 -11.48
CA ALA A 96 2.79 -1.42 -11.77
C ALA A 96 3.62 -1.32 -10.50
N LEU A 97 4.66 -2.14 -10.41
CA LEU A 97 5.70 -2.04 -9.41
C LEU A 97 6.99 -1.64 -10.11
N ILE A 98 7.53 -0.47 -9.76
CA ILE A 98 8.70 0.13 -10.42
C ILE A 98 9.90 0.01 -9.50
N ASP A 99 10.99 -0.57 -10.00
CA ASP A 99 12.30 -0.52 -9.35
C ASP A 99 12.86 0.89 -9.43
N MET A 100 13.13 1.49 -8.28
CA MET A 100 13.57 2.88 -8.18
C MET A 100 15.03 3.10 -8.58
N ASP A 101 15.85 2.04 -8.58
CA ASP A 101 17.26 2.15 -8.98
C ASP A 101 17.41 2.09 -10.50
N THR A 102 16.57 1.31 -11.18
CA THR A 102 16.66 1.06 -12.62
C THR A 102 15.58 1.77 -13.44
N GLY A 103 14.46 2.13 -12.82
CA GLY A 103 13.26 2.58 -13.52
C GLY A 103 12.49 1.47 -14.21
N ASN A 104 12.93 0.21 -14.08
CA ASN A 104 12.27 -0.91 -14.74
C ASN A 104 10.99 -1.30 -13.99
N MET A 105 9.96 -1.64 -14.75
CA MET A 105 8.76 -2.26 -14.22
C MET A 105 9.03 -3.73 -13.93
N VAL A 106 9.02 -4.10 -12.64
CA VAL A 106 9.31 -5.45 -12.16
C VAL A 106 8.05 -6.30 -12.02
N GLU A 107 6.90 -5.66 -11.85
CA GLU A 107 5.60 -6.33 -11.80
C GLU A 107 4.54 -5.47 -12.47
N LYS A 108 3.61 -6.12 -13.18
CA LYS A 108 2.39 -5.48 -13.67
C LYS A 108 1.18 -6.38 -13.49
N SER A 109 0.04 -5.77 -13.19
CA SER A 109 -1.24 -6.46 -13.17
C SER A 109 -2.34 -5.58 -13.76
N LYS A 110 -3.28 -6.23 -14.44
CA LYS A 110 -4.49 -5.60 -14.99
C LYS A 110 -5.70 -6.25 -14.35
N MET A 111 -6.58 -5.43 -13.81
CA MET A 111 -7.83 -5.87 -13.21
C MET A 111 -8.99 -5.11 -13.84
N GLU A 112 -9.97 -5.86 -14.36
CA GLU A 112 -11.22 -5.30 -14.87
C GLU A 112 -12.32 -5.58 -13.84
N SER A 113 -13.20 -4.61 -13.63
CA SER A 113 -14.31 -4.68 -12.68
C SER A 113 -15.63 -4.72 -13.42
N SER A 114 -16.61 -5.41 -12.83
CA SER A 114 -17.94 -5.59 -13.43
C SER A 114 -19.04 -5.56 -12.37
N GLY A 115 -20.27 -5.27 -12.81
CA GLY A 115 -21.44 -5.18 -11.95
C GLY A 115 -21.26 -4.16 -10.83
N TRP A 116 -21.72 -4.51 -9.63
CA TRP A 116 -21.66 -3.65 -8.44
C TRP A 116 -20.25 -3.16 -8.08
N MET A 117 -19.21 -3.86 -8.53
CA MET A 117 -17.81 -3.48 -8.26
C MET A 117 -17.41 -2.20 -9.01
N ILE A 118 -18.07 -1.87 -10.13
CA ILE A 118 -17.85 -0.61 -10.85
C ILE A 118 -18.33 0.56 -9.98
N ASP A 119 -19.56 0.48 -9.49
CA ASP A 119 -20.18 1.51 -8.66
C ASP A 119 -19.43 1.71 -7.33
N TYR A 120 -18.99 0.60 -6.72
CA TYR A 120 -18.18 0.63 -5.49
C TYR A 120 -16.84 1.36 -5.70
N LYS A 121 -16.16 1.12 -6.82
CA LYS A 121 -14.88 1.77 -7.14
C LYS A 121 -15.06 3.26 -7.43
N ASP A 122 -16.12 3.65 -8.12
CA ASP A 122 -16.38 5.07 -8.42
C ASP A 122 -16.59 5.87 -7.12
N GLN A 123 -17.39 5.33 -6.20
CA GLN A 123 -17.67 5.95 -4.89
C GLN A 123 -16.46 5.96 -3.94
N ASN A 124 -15.57 4.97 -4.02
CA ASN A 124 -14.43 4.81 -3.10
C ASN A 124 -13.06 5.09 -3.74
N SER A 125 -13.02 5.67 -4.94
CA SER A 125 -11.79 5.98 -5.70
C SER A 125 -10.75 6.81 -4.92
N LYS A 126 -11.16 7.53 -3.86
CA LYS A 126 -10.29 8.30 -2.96
C LYS A 126 -9.95 7.62 -1.62
N ARG A 127 -10.51 6.44 -1.32
CA ARG A 127 -10.48 5.81 0.02
C ARG A 127 -9.59 4.58 0.18
N TRP A 128 -8.82 4.23 -0.85
CA TRP A 128 -7.94 3.05 -0.85
C TRP A 128 -6.86 3.03 0.26
N GLY A 129 -6.68 4.12 1.01
CA GLY A 129 -5.76 4.15 2.13
C GLY A 129 -6.22 3.44 3.41
N HIS A 130 -7.53 3.33 3.73
CA HIS A 130 -7.94 3.15 5.14
C HIS A 130 -9.10 2.20 5.48
N GLN A 131 -9.64 1.39 4.56
CA GLN A 131 -10.63 0.38 4.98
C GLN A 131 -9.95 -0.85 5.58
N ARG A 132 -9.65 -0.75 6.89
CA ARG A 132 -9.42 -1.90 7.77
C ARG A 132 -10.66 -2.79 7.71
N LEU A 133 -10.45 -4.10 7.70
CA LEU A 133 -11.43 -5.20 7.67
C LEU A 133 -12.41 -5.26 8.87
N PHE A 134 -12.59 -4.17 9.62
CA PHE A 134 -13.44 -4.13 10.80
C PHE A 134 -14.28 -2.85 10.78
N ASP A 135 -15.37 -2.88 10.03
CA ASP A 135 -16.54 -2.04 10.31
C ASP A 135 -17.77 -2.94 10.09
N ARG A 136 -18.27 -3.48 11.20
CA ARG A 136 -19.58 -4.13 11.30
C ARG A 136 -20.22 -3.65 12.59
#